data_AF-A0A821HET7-F1
#
_entry.id   AF-A0A821HET7-F1
#
_cell.length_a   1.000
_cell.length_b   1.000
_cell.length_c   1.000
_cell.angle_alpha   90.00
_cell.angle_beta   90.00
_cell.angle_gamma   90.00
#
_symmetry.space_group_name_H-M   'P 1'
#
loop_
_entity.id
_entity.type
_entity.pdbx_description
1 polymer ?
#
loop_
_entity_poly.entity_id
_entity_poly.type
_entity_poly.pdbx_seq_one_letter_code
_entity_poly.pdbx_strand_id
1 'polypeptide(L)' 'AQLDKSLPTPEELKKLSELKNDINELPDAEQYFCAVSDIKRLHQRIKILLFKSQYKESLEE' A
#
# COMPACT_ATOMS: atom_id res chain seq x y z
N ALA A 1 -11.93 0.25 7.04
CA ALA A 1 -10.96 -0.69 6.45
C ALA A 1 -9.56 -0.37 7.00
N GLN A 2 -8.90 -1.32 7.66
CA GLN A 2 -7.57 -1.16 8.26
C GLN A 2 -6.48 -0.78 7.23
N LEU A 3 -6.65 -1.18 5.97
CA LEU A 3 -5.72 -0.88 4.88
C LEU A 3 -5.60 0.62 4.55
N ASP A 4 -6.68 1.39 4.68
CA ASP A 4 -6.65 2.82 4.31
C ASP A 4 -5.89 3.66 5.37
N LYS A 5 -5.93 3.22 6.64
CA LYS A 5 -5.26 3.88 7.76
C LYS A 5 -3.79 3.49 7.93
N SER A 6 -3.39 2.35 7.39
CA SER A 6 -2.04 1.80 7.51
C SER A 6 -1.20 1.98 6.25
N LEU A 7 -1.72 2.65 5.21
CA LEU A 7 -0.95 2.96 4.01
C LEU A 7 0.02 4.12 4.29
N PRO A 8 1.35 3.90 4.20
CA PRO A 8 2.32 4.98 4.31
C PRO A 8 2.17 5.93 3.13
N THR A 9 2.55 7.19 3.36
CA THR A 9 2.41 8.27 2.38
C THR A 9 3.18 7.91 1.08
N PRO A 10 2.75 8.33 -0.12
CA PRO A 10 3.50 8.10 -1.36
C PRO A 10 4.96 8.58 -1.31
N GLU A 11 5.27 9.62 -0.52
CA GLU A 11 6.64 10.07 -0.28
C GLU A 11 7.45 9.08 0.57
N GLU A 12 6.84 8.44 1.56
CA GLU A 12 7.49 7.43 2.40
C GLU A 12 7.74 6.13 1.63
N LEU A 13 6.78 5.70 0.80
CA LEU A 13 6.99 4.59 -0.13
C LEU A 13 8.14 4.86 -1.11
N LYS A 14 8.31 6.12 -1.53
CA LYS A 14 9.41 6.50 -2.41
C LYS A 14 10.75 6.38 -1.70
N LYS A 15 10.86 6.85 -0.45
CA LYS A 15 12.06 6.67 0.38
C LYS A 15 12.37 5.19 0.63
N LEU A 16 11.35 4.38 0.93
CA LEU A 16 11.50 2.94 1.10
C LEU A 16 11.95 2.25 -0.20
N SER A 17 11.51 2.72 -1.37
CA SER A 17 11.99 2.22 -2.66
C SER A 17 13.46 2.55 -2.92
N GLU A 18 14.02 3.60 -2.32
CA GLU A 18 15.44 3.93 -2.40
C GLU A 18 16.28 3.03 -1.48
N LEU A 19 15.71 2.59 -0.35
CA LEU A 19 16.29 1.65 0.61
C LEU A 19 16.15 0.18 0.20
N LYS A 20 15.69 -0.09 -1.03
CA LYS A 20 15.41 -1.45 -1.54
C LYS A 20 16.65 -2.34 -1.61
N ASN A 21 17.85 -1.75 -1.69
CA ASN A 21 19.11 -2.49 -1.66
C ASN A 21 19.40 -3.10 -0.28
N ASP A 22 18.93 -2.44 0.79
CA ASP A 22 19.16 -2.83 2.19
C ASP A 22 17.90 -3.45 2.81
N ILE A 23 16.99 -3.98 1.98
CA ILE A 23 15.70 -4.50 2.44
C ILE A 23 15.85 -5.58 3.52
N ASN A 24 16.91 -6.39 3.49
CA ASN A 24 17.15 -7.44 4.48
C ASN A 24 17.53 -6.90 5.88
N GLU A 25 17.92 -5.64 5.99
CA GLU A 25 18.25 -4.98 7.26
C GLU A 25 17.08 -4.15 7.81
N LEU A 26 16.02 -3.96 7.02
CA LEU A 26 14.83 -3.21 7.42
C LEU A 26 13.90 -4.06 8.31
N PRO A 27 13.12 -3.43 9.22
CA PRO A 27 12.04 -4.09 9.95
C PRO A 27 10.99 -4.71 9.02
N ASP A 28 10.33 -5.79 9.45
CA ASP A 28 9.33 -6.56 8.67
C ASP A 28 8.25 -5.69 8.01
N ALA A 29 7.76 -4.67 8.73
CA ALA A 29 6.79 -3.71 8.21
C ALA A 29 7.35 -2.87 7.05
N GLU A 30 8.59 -2.42 7.15
CA GLU A 30 9.25 -1.63 6.11
C GLU A 30 9.65 -2.52 4.92
N GLN A 31 10.05 -3.77 5.15
CA GLN A 31 10.26 -4.75 4.08
C GLN A 31 8.99 -4.97 3.26
N TYR A 32 7.85 -5.11 3.95
CA TYR A 32 6.55 -5.21 3.29
C TYR A 32 6.33 -3.99 2.39
N PHE A 33 6.35 -2.78 2.95
CA PHE A 33 6.09 -1.55 2.18
C PHE A 33 7.13 -1.28 1.08
N CYS A 34 8.39 -1.66 1.29
CA CYS A 34 9.43 -1.62 0.27
C CYS A 34 9.12 -2.58 -0.90
N ALA A 35 8.68 -3.81 -0.62
CA ALA A 35 8.22 -4.73 -1.64
C ALA A 35 6.97 -4.21 -2.38
N VAL A 36 6.03 -3.58 -1.66
CA VAL A 36 4.82 -3.00 -2.26
C VAL A 36 5.11 -1.70 -3.03
N SER A 37 6.20 -0.98 -2.70
CA SER A 37 6.58 0.29 -3.34
C SER A 37 6.89 0.15 -4.84
N ASP A 38 7.29 -1.04 -5.28
CA ASP A 38 7.53 -1.37 -6.70
C ASP A 38 6.24 -1.32 -7.53
N ILE A 39 5.08 -1.48 -6.89
CA ILE A 39 3.79 -1.47 -7.56
C ILE A 39 3.42 -0.04 -7.95
N LYS A 40 3.51 0.22 -9.26
CA LYS A 40 3.06 1.48 -9.86
C LYS A 40 1.62 1.80 -9.45
N ARG A 41 1.41 3.04 -8.98
CA ARG A 41 0.10 3.59 -8.60
C ARG A 41 -0.61 2.79 -7.48
N LEU A 42 0.15 2.21 -6.55
CA LEU A 42 -0.38 1.39 -5.45
C LEU A 42 -1.61 2.00 -4.76
N HIS A 43 -1.52 3.26 -4.35
CA HIS A 43 -2.63 3.99 -3.70
C HIS A 43 -3.91 4.01 -4.53
N GLN A 44 -3.80 4.29 -5.84
CA GLN A 44 -4.95 4.31 -6.75
C GLN A 44 -5.55 2.92 -6.90
N ARG A 45 -4.71 1.88 -7.01
CA ARG A 45 -5.15 0.49 -7.13
C ARG A 45 -5.87 0.02 -5.86
N ILE A 46 -5.34 0.33 -4.67
CA ILE A 46 -5.98 -0.01 -3.39
C ILE A 46 -7.27 0.76 -3.21
N LYS A 47 -7.31 2.07 -3.54
CA LYS A 47 -8.55 2.86 -3.49
C LYS A 47 -9.64 2.27 -4.38
N ILE A 48 -9.30 1.85 -5.60
CA ILE A 48 -10.24 1.17 -6.51
C ILE A 48 -10.69 -0.19 -5.94
N LEU A 49 -9.78 -0.96 -5.34
CA LEU A 49 -10.10 -2.25 -4.76
C LEU A 49 -11.02 -2.13 -3.54
N LEU A 50 -10.74 -1.17 -2.66
CA LEU A 50 -11.59 -0.80 -1.52
C LEU A 50 -12.95 -0.34 -2.01
N PHE A 51 -12.99 0.57 -2.98
CA PHE A 51 -14.23 1.05 -3.58
C PHE A 51 -15.02 -0.12 -4.17
N LYS A 52 -14.41 -1.02 -4.94
CA LYS A 52 -15.10 -2.18 -5.51
C LYS A 52 -15.68 -3.12 -4.45
N SER A 53 -14.98 -3.31 -3.33
CA SER A 53 -15.45 -4.14 -2.22
C SER A 53 -16.64 -3.50 -1.52
N GLN A 54 -16.54 -2.21 -1.17
CA GLN A 54 -17.62 -1.46 -0.53
C GLN A 54 -18.81 -1.22 -1.46
N TYR A 55 -18.56 -1.06 -2.76
CA TYR A 55 -19.59 -0.83 -3.77
C TYR A 55 -20.49 -2.05 -3.97
N LYS A 56 -19.98 -3.28 -3.75
CA LYS A 56 -20.83 -4.46 -3.69
C LYS A 56 -21.78 -4.41 -2.50
N GLU A 57 -21.26 -4.11 -1.32
CA GLU A 57 -22.07 -3.96 -0.09
C GLU A 57 -23.15 -2.88 -0.24
N SER A 58 -22.84 -1.72 -0.83
CA SER A 58 -23.81 -0.63 -1.00
C SER A 58 -24.87 -0.84 -2.09
N LEU A 59 -24.71 -1.83 -2.99
CA LEU A 59 -25.72 -2.16 -4.01
C LEU A 59 -26.72 -3.22 -3.52
N GLU A 60 -26.42 -3.88 -2.40
CA GLU A 60 -27.25 -4.93 -1.79
C GLU A 60 -28.16 -4.37 -0.66
N GLU A 61 -28.19 -3.04 -0.46
CA GLU A 61 -29.14 -2.30 0.41
C GLU A 61 -30.26 -1.60 -0.37
#